data_AF-A0A6G0WHQ0-F1
#
_entry.id   AF-A0A6G0WHQ0-F1
#
_cell.length_a   1.000
_cell.length_b   1.000
_cell.length_c   1.000
_cell.angle_alpha   90.00
_cell.angle_beta   90.00
_cell.angle_gamma   90.00
#
_symmetry.space_group_name_H-M   'P 1'
#
loop_
_entity.id
_entity.type
_entity.pdbx_description
1 polymer ?
#
loop_
_entity_poly.entity_id
_entity_poly.type
_entity_poly.pdbx_seq_one_letter_code
_entity_poly.pdbx_strand_id
1 'polypeptide(L)'
;MIRGGHIHLTILGALQVAQNGDLANWIIPGKMVKGMGGAMDLVGSGDRVVVTMEHNAKNGSAKILKSCKLPLTGKQVVNRIITELTVFDVTPQGLVLIEHAPDVTVDDIRSRTEADFTVSPNLTTME
;
A
#
# COMPACT_ATOMS: atom_id res chain seq x y z
N MET A 1 -12.79 20.64 4.69
CA MET A 1 -13.02 19.20 4.96
C MET A 1 -11.74 18.40 4.77
N ILE A 2 -11.36 18.00 3.55
CA ILE A 2 -10.21 17.10 3.29
C ILE A 2 -8.87 17.69 3.77
N ARG A 3 -8.33 18.73 3.11
CA ARG A 3 -7.04 19.35 3.51
C ARG A 3 -7.03 20.00 4.90
N GLY A 4 -8.19 20.11 5.55
CA GLY A 4 -8.29 20.59 6.92
C GLY A 4 -8.09 19.50 7.98
N GLY A 5 -7.83 18.25 7.57
CA GLY A 5 -7.63 17.12 8.49
C GLY A 5 -8.92 16.69 9.20
N HIS A 6 -10.10 17.04 8.65
CA HIS A 6 -11.38 16.64 9.24
C HIS A 6 -11.84 15.25 8.78
N ILE A 7 -11.03 14.57 7.97
CA ILE A 7 -11.20 13.18 7.59
C ILE A 7 -10.35 12.34 8.53
N HIS A 8 -10.92 11.30 9.13
CA HIS A 8 -10.18 10.44 10.03
C HIS A 8 -9.46 9.30 9.29
N LEU A 9 -10.04 8.85 8.17
CA LEU A 9 -9.61 7.68 7.43
C LEU A 9 -9.87 7.88 5.94
N THR A 10 -8.83 7.72 5.13
CA THR A 10 -8.91 7.63 3.67
C THR A 10 -8.61 6.19 3.25
N ILE A 11 -9.52 5.58 2.48
CA ILE A 11 -9.32 4.28 1.86
C ILE A 11 -9.28 4.46 0.35
N LEU A 12 -8.23 3.96 -0.30
CA LEU A 12 -8.06 4.06 -1.75
C LEU A 12 -7.29 2.89 -2.34
N GLY A 13 -7.50 2.66 -3.64
CA GLY A 13 -6.72 1.68 -4.40
C GLY A 13 -5.31 2.18 -4.73
N ALA A 14 -4.42 1.23 -5.06
CA ALA A 14 -3.06 1.52 -5.51
C ALA A 14 -2.65 0.67 -6.72
N LEU A 15 -1.80 1.28 -7.56
CA LEU A 15 -1.05 0.56 -8.59
C LEU A 15 0.25 0.02 -8.01
N GLN A 16 0.93 0.82 -7.18
CA GLN A 16 2.12 0.45 -6.44
C GLN A 16 2.12 1.13 -5.07
N VAL A 17 2.72 0.46 -4.08
CA VAL A 17 3.07 1.03 -2.78
C VAL A 17 4.53 0.68 -2.49
N ALA A 18 5.31 1.65 -2.03
CA ALA A 18 6.69 1.42 -1.64
C ALA A 18 6.81 1.08 -0.14
N GLN A 19 7.93 0.46 0.24
CA GLN A 19 8.20 0.05 1.63
C GLN A 19 8.21 1.20 2.65
N ASN A 20 8.42 2.43 2.18
CA ASN A 20 8.38 3.66 2.97
C ASN A 20 6.99 4.33 3.00
N GLY A 21 5.98 3.74 2.35
CA GLY A 21 4.64 4.30 2.25
C GLY A 21 4.43 5.28 1.10
N ASP A 22 5.34 5.37 0.12
CA ASP A 22 5.04 6.12 -1.11
C ASP A 22 3.92 5.42 -1.89
N LEU A 23 2.96 6.20 -2.37
CA LEU A 23 1.79 5.72 -3.12
C LEU A 23 1.91 6.12 -4.58
N ALA A 24 1.62 5.20 -5.50
CA ALA A 24 1.36 5.52 -6.90
C ALA A 24 0.03 4.87 -7.34
N ASN A 25 -0.93 5.69 -7.79
CA ASN A 25 -2.25 5.16 -8.18
C ASN A 25 -2.99 5.90 -9.31
N TRP A 26 -2.40 6.93 -9.93
CA TRP A 26 -3.15 7.78 -10.86
C TRP A 26 -2.77 7.65 -12.33
N ILE A 27 -1.61 7.07 -12.64
CA ILE A 27 -1.10 7.00 -14.02
C ILE A 27 -0.23 5.76 -14.26
N ILE A 28 -0.36 5.20 -15.46
CA ILE A 28 0.62 4.30 -16.07
C ILE A 28 1.08 4.96 -17.37
N PRO A 29 2.32 5.48 -17.44
CA PRO A 29 2.83 6.14 -18.65
C PRO A 29 2.63 5.26 -19.90
N GLY A 30 2.05 5.84 -20.94
CA GLY A 30 1.79 5.14 -22.22
C GLY A 30 0.59 4.18 -22.23
N LYS A 31 -0.14 4.01 -21.12
CA LYS A 31 -1.29 3.08 -21.06
C LYS A 31 -2.55 3.68 -20.43
N MET A 32 -2.42 4.34 -19.29
CA MET A 32 -3.56 4.84 -18.51
C MET A 32 -3.26 6.24 -18.00
N VAL A 33 -3.99 7.24 -18.49
CA VAL A 33 -3.89 8.64 -18.07
C VAL A 33 -5.30 9.16 -17.80
N LYS A 34 -5.73 9.14 -16.54
CA LYS A 34 -7.05 9.66 -16.12
C LYS A 34 -6.95 10.92 -15.25
N GLY A 35 -5.73 11.41 -15.01
CA GLY A 35 -5.47 12.47 -14.04
C GLY A 35 -5.58 11.96 -12.59
N MET A 36 -5.06 12.75 -11.65
CA MET A 36 -5.03 12.41 -10.22
C MET A 36 -6.34 12.66 -9.47
N GLY A 37 -7.25 13.46 -10.05
CA GLY A 37 -8.47 13.88 -9.35
C GLY A 37 -8.14 14.48 -7.98
N GLY A 38 -8.89 14.09 -6.95
CA GLY A 38 -8.62 14.49 -5.55
C GLY A 38 -7.67 13.55 -4.79
N ALA A 39 -7.02 12.57 -5.44
CA ALA A 39 -6.24 11.57 -4.74
C ALA A 39 -5.07 12.17 -3.96
N MET A 40 -4.39 13.18 -4.52
CA MET A 40 -3.28 13.87 -3.85
C MET A 40 -3.77 14.68 -2.64
N ASP A 41 -4.94 15.31 -2.73
CA ASP A 41 -5.53 16.03 -1.60
C ASP A 41 -5.93 15.09 -0.45
N LEU A 42 -6.48 13.91 -0.80
CA LEU A 42 -6.91 12.90 0.16
C LEU A 42 -5.73 12.31 0.94
N VAL A 43 -4.61 12.01 0.27
CA VAL A 43 -3.45 11.43 0.97
C VAL A 43 -2.53 12.48 1.60
N GLY A 44 -2.68 13.75 1.19
CA GLY A 44 -1.93 14.88 1.71
C GLY A 44 -2.55 15.53 2.96
N SER A 45 -3.74 15.10 3.40
CA SER A 45 -4.44 15.71 4.54
C SER A 45 -3.93 15.29 5.93
N GLY A 46 -2.97 14.36 6.01
CA GLY A 46 -2.39 13.89 7.26
C GLY A 46 -3.29 12.94 8.07
N ASP A 47 -4.40 12.51 7.47
CA ASP A 47 -5.30 11.49 7.98
C ASP A 47 -4.70 10.09 7.80
N ARG A 48 -5.31 9.09 8.46
CA ARG A 48 -4.87 7.70 8.32
C ARG A 48 -5.22 7.20 6.92
N VAL A 49 -4.23 6.81 6.13
CA VAL A 49 -4.39 6.29 4.78
C VAL A 49 -4.24 4.77 4.76
N VAL A 50 -5.28 4.08 4.32
CA VAL A 50 -5.30 2.63 4.12
C VAL A 50 -5.43 2.32 2.64
N VAL A 51 -4.50 1.55 2.11
CA VAL A 51 -4.55 1.06 0.73
C VAL A 51 -5.21 -0.31 0.70
N THR A 52 -6.20 -0.48 -0.19
CA THR A 52 -6.77 -1.80 -0.51
C THR A 52 -6.43 -2.14 -1.96
N MET A 53 -5.76 -3.27 -2.19
CA MET A 53 -5.35 -3.66 -3.55
C MET A 53 -5.07 -5.16 -3.67
N GLU A 54 -5.11 -5.69 -4.90
CA GLU A 54 -4.49 -6.99 -5.19
C GLU A 54 -2.97 -6.92 -4.93
N HIS A 55 -2.42 -7.97 -4.32
CA HIS A 55 -1.03 -8.05 -3.87
C HIS A 55 -0.03 -7.98 -5.04
N ASN A 56 -0.33 -8.71 -6.10
CA ASN A 56 0.41 -8.71 -7.36
C ASN A 56 -0.45 -8.14 -8.49
N ALA A 57 0.19 -7.73 -9.59
CA ALA A 57 -0.52 -7.41 -10.81
C ALA A 57 -0.96 -8.67 -11.55
N LYS A 58 -1.87 -8.55 -12.52
CA LYS A 58 -2.39 -9.68 -13.32
C LYS A 58 -1.33 -10.50 -14.04
N ASN A 59 -0.15 -9.93 -14.30
CA ASN A 59 1.00 -10.60 -14.91
C ASN A 59 1.94 -11.24 -13.87
N GLY A 60 1.55 -11.26 -12.58
CA GLY A 60 2.33 -11.79 -11.47
C GLY A 60 3.36 -10.83 -10.87
N SER A 61 3.62 -9.66 -11.46
CA SER A 61 4.64 -8.75 -10.92
C SER A 61 4.22 -8.17 -9.56
N ALA A 62 5.17 -8.04 -8.62
CA ALA A 62 4.94 -7.38 -7.34
C ALA A 62 4.42 -5.95 -7.51
N LYS A 63 3.55 -5.54 -6.58
CA LYS A 63 3.05 -4.15 -6.47
C LYS A 63 3.48 -3.47 -5.17
N ILE A 64 3.94 -4.25 -4.19
CA ILE A 64 4.56 -3.76 -2.95
C ILE A 64 6.08 -3.83 -3.14
N LEU A 65 6.71 -2.67 -3.29
CA LEU A 65 8.06 -2.52 -3.85
C LEU A 65 9.03 -1.84 -2.88
N LYS A 66 10.34 -1.95 -3.13
CA LYS A 66 11.33 -1.12 -2.41
C LYS A 66 11.16 0.37 -2.72
N SER A 67 10.84 0.69 -3.98
CA SER A 67 10.49 2.04 -4.42
C SER A 67 9.49 1.95 -5.57
N CYS A 68 8.53 2.89 -5.60
CA CYS A 68 7.56 3.00 -6.69
C CYS A 68 8.27 3.37 -7.99
N LYS A 69 7.91 2.68 -9.06
CA LYS A 69 8.42 2.91 -10.42
C LYS A 69 7.48 3.81 -11.23
N LEU A 70 6.21 3.89 -10.81
CA LEU A 70 5.20 4.77 -11.38
C LEU A 70 5.23 6.16 -10.72
N PRO A 71 4.76 7.21 -11.42
CA PRO A 71 4.62 8.53 -10.85
C PRO A 71 3.79 8.52 -9.55
N LEU A 72 4.33 9.16 -8.52
CA LEU A 72 3.72 9.15 -7.20
C LEU A 72 2.43 9.98 -7.15
N THR A 73 1.52 9.53 -6.30
CA THR A 73 0.38 10.28 -5.77
C THR A 73 0.79 11.03 -4.49
N GLY A 74 1.59 10.38 -3.63
CA GLY A 74 2.06 10.97 -2.37
C GLY A 74 3.30 10.25 -1.85
N LYS A 75 4.13 10.98 -1.09
CA LYS A 75 5.34 10.44 -0.46
C LYS A 75 5.09 10.11 1.00
N GLN A 76 5.42 8.89 1.43
CA GLN A 76 5.28 8.42 2.81
C GLN A 76 3.89 8.69 3.41
N VAL A 77 2.85 8.48 2.61
CA VAL A 77 1.47 8.80 2.97
C VAL A 77 0.68 7.58 3.44
N VAL A 78 1.06 6.37 3.01
CA VAL A 78 0.33 5.14 3.35
C VAL A 78 0.66 4.71 4.77
N ASN A 79 -0.36 4.39 5.58
CA ASN A 79 -0.19 3.86 6.93
C ASN A 79 -0.43 2.35 7.00
N ARG A 80 -1.29 1.80 6.13
CA ARG A 80 -1.59 0.36 6.09
C ARG A 80 -1.88 -0.09 4.67
N ILE A 81 -1.45 -1.31 4.34
CA ILE A 81 -1.72 -1.98 3.06
C ILE A 81 -2.51 -3.24 3.38
N ILE A 82 -3.68 -3.40 2.76
CA ILE A 82 -4.52 -4.58 2.86
C ILE A 82 -4.61 -5.21 1.47
N THR A 83 -4.27 -6.48 1.41
CA THR A 83 -4.34 -7.31 0.21
C THR A 83 -5.12 -8.58 0.49
N GLU A 84 -5.38 -9.37 -0.54
CA GLU A 84 -5.96 -10.70 -0.43
C GLU A 84 -5.05 -11.71 0.29
N LEU A 85 -3.76 -11.40 0.46
CA LEU A 85 -2.79 -12.31 1.09
C LEU A 85 -2.38 -11.87 2.50
N THR A 86 -2.49 -10.58 2.82
CA THR A 86 -1.85 -10.01 4.00
C THR A 86 -2.29 -8.58 4.30
N VAL A 87 -2.13 -8.20 5.57
CA VAL A 87 -2.11 -6.82 6.05
C VAL A 87 -0.70 -6.42 6.51
N PHE A 88 -0.20 -5.31 5.97
CA PHE A 88 1.02 -4.64 6.41
C PHE A 88 0.70 -3.30 7.07
N ASP A 89 1.32 -3.04 8.22
CA ASP A 89 1.48 -1.66 8.72
C ASP A 89 2.73 -1.02 8.13
N VAL A 90 2.62 0.25 7.76
CA VAL A 90 3.75 1.07 7.31
C VAL A 90 4.23 1.88 8.50
N THR A 91 5.47 1.65 8.90
CA THR A 91 6.11 2.32 10.04
C THR A 91 7.30 3.16 9.57
N PRO A 92 7.85 4.05 10.42
CA PRO A 92 9.10 4.74 10.10
C PRO A 92 10.28 3.80 9.82
N GLN A 93 10.22 2.55 10.29
CA GLN A 93 11.24 1.51 10.07
C GLN A 93 10.97 0.64 8.82
N GLY A 94 9.86 0.87 8.11
CA GLY A 94 9.43 0.09 6.95
C GLY A 94 8.15 -0.70 7.22
N LEU A 95 7.94 -1.76 6.43
CA LEU A 95 6.73 -2.57 6.51
C LEU A 95 6.81 -3.60 7.65
N VAL A 96 5.71 -3.74 8.37
CA VAL A 96 5.52 -4.79 9.39
C VAL A 96 4.32 -5.65 8.98
N LEU A 97 4.57 -6.94 8.75
CA LEU A 97 3.53 -7.94 8.50
C LEU A 97 2.75 -8.18 9.80
N ILE A 98 1.47 -7.78 9.83
CA ILE A 98 0.63 -7.90 11.02
C ILE A 98 -0.45 -8.97 10.89
N GLU A 99 -0.93 -9.22 9.66
CA GLU A 99 -1.89 -10.29 9.39
C GLU A 99 -1.55 -11.02 8.08
N HIS A 100 -1.88 -12.29 8.00
CA HIS A 100 -1.81 -13.09 6.79
C HIS A 100 -3.14 -13.80 6.53
N ALA A 101 -3.47 -14.03 5.26
CA ALA A 101 -4.66 -14.79 4.91
C ALA A 101 -4.57 -16.24 5.40
N PRO A 102 -5.72 -16.92 5.61
CA PRO A 102 -5.73 -18.35 5.89
C PRO A 102 -4.92 -19.13 4.84
N ASP A 103 -4.17 -20.12 5.29
CA ASP A 103 -3.31 -20.99 4.45
C ASP A 103 -2.18 -20.29 3.68
N VAL A 104 -1.95 -18.99 3.91
CA VAL A 104 -0.82 -18.24 3.32
C VAL A 104 0.32 -18.15 4.33
N THR A 105 1.52 -18.62 3.96
CA THR A 105 2.70 -18.53 4.83
C THR A 105 3.43 -17.20 4.67
N VAL A 106 4.28 -16.87 5.66
CA VAL A 106 5.18 -15.71 5.57
C VAL A 106 6.13 -15.83 4.37
N ASP A 107 6.58 -17.03 4.03
CA ASP A 107 7.46 -17.26 2.89
C ASP A 107 6.73 -17.07 1.56
N ASP A 108 5.45 -17.45 1.47
CA ASP A 108 4.60 -17.15 0.31
C ASP A 108 4.49 -15.64 0.10
N ILE A 109 4.22 -14.88 1.17
CA ILE A 109 4.14 -13.41 1.11
C ILE A 109 5.48 -12.83 0.68
N ARG A 110 6.59 -13.31 1.24
CA ARG A 110 7.93 -12.85 0.89
C ARG A 110 8.27 -13.12 -0.57
N SER A 111 7.85 -14.26 -1.12
CA SER A 111 8.07 -14.59 -2.54
C SER A 111 7.29 -13.69 -3.51
N ARG A 112 6.23 -13.02 -3.02
CA ARG A 112 5.31 -12.19 -3.81
C ARG A 112 5.47 -10.69 -3.57
N THR A 113 6.35 -10.31 -2.63
CA THR A 113 6.63 -8.92 -2.23
C THR A 113 8.07 -8.56 -2.61
N GLU A 114 8.29 -7.42 -3.29
CA GLU A 114 9.65 -6.94 -3.59
C GLU A 114 10.21 -6.09 -2.42
N ALA A 115 9.34 -5.46 -1.63
CA ALA A 115 9.71 -4.73 -0.43
C ALA A 115 10.31 -5.62 0.67
N ASP A 116 11.25 -5.07 1.44
CA ASP A 116 11.67 -5.71 2.68
C ASP A 116 10.62 -5.45 3.78
N PHE A 117 10.37 -6.43 4.64
CA PHE A 117 9.44 -6.31 5.76
C PHE A 117 9.88 -7.15 6.96
N THR A 118 9.44 -6.74 8.15
CA THR A 118 9.56 -7.54 9.38
C THR A 118 8.24 -8.21 9.71
N VAL A 119 8.27 -9.23 10.56
CA VAL A 119 7.07 -9.94 11.02
C VAL A 119 6.73 -9.49 12.43
N SER A 120 5.47 -9.13 12.65
CA SER A 120 4.98 -8.81 13.99
C SER A 120 5.15 -10.00 14.93
N PRO A 121 5.59 -9.81 16.18
CA PRO A 121 5.58 -10.88 17.18
C PRO A 121 4.15 -11.33 17.54
N ASN A 122 3.15 -10.49 17.24
CA ASN A 122 1.73 -10.76 17.42
C ASN A 122 1.05 -10.97 16.06
N LEU A 123 1.72 -11.62 15.11
CA LEU A 123 1.14 -11.95 13.80
C LEU A 123 -0.12 -12.79 14.00
N THR A 124 -1.21 -12.37 13.37
CA THR A 124 -2.50 -13.10 13.38
C THR A 124 -2.94 -13.50 11.99
N THR A 125 -3.91 -14.41 11.91
CA THR A 125 -4.61 -14.72 10.67
C THR A 125 -5.70 -13.67 10.43
N MET A 126 -5.91 -13.28 9.18
CA MET A 126 -6.98 -12.35 8.77
C MET A 126 -8.37 -12.96 9.05
N GLU A 127 -9.33 -12.10 9.40
CA GLU A 127 -10.75 -12.43 9.58
C GLU A 127 -11.57 -12.41 8.27
#